data_AF-A0A1S2NA33-F1
#
_entry.id   AF-A0A1S2NA33-F1
#
_cell.length_a   1.000
_cell.length_b   1.000
_cell.length_c   1.000
_cell.angle_alpha   90.00
_cell.angle_beta   90.00
_cell.angle_gamma   90.00
#
_symmetry.space_group_name_H-M   'P 1'
#
loop_
_entity.id
_entity.type
_entity.pdbx_description
1 polymer ?
#
loop_
_entity_poly.entity_id
_entity_poly.type
_entity_poly.pdbx_seq_one_letter_code
_entity_poly.pdbx_strand_id
1 'polypeptide(L)'
;MKLDTSPIAAIATAPGRGGIGVVRASGKSLAFLVDALFPGVTLAPRHATYIPFKAANGDIIDEGLALYFKGPHSYTGEDVLELQGHGGPVVLQMLLARVLEAGAASSLRLAEPGEFTRRAFLNDKLDLAQAEAVADLIDASTEAAAKSASQSLSGAFSQVVHKLVDGTINLRMLVEATLDFPEEEIDFLEKSNARGQLAGIIESLENVFRQAAQGALLREGLNVVLVGQPNVGKSSLLNALAGAEVAIVTPIAGTTRDKVSETIQIEGIPLNIIDTAGIRAVSEEIDVVERIGIERTWGEVGKADVILHLLDANLGPSAADEAIVAAFPPNVPVVRIWNKIDLSGHKPSKDESADAVHLYLSAHEKLGIDLLRAELLRIAGWQQTGESLYLARERHLIALRAAREHLELARQHAMQDDQSLDLFAEELRLAQDHLSSITGQFTPDDLLGVIFSRFCIGK
;
A
#
# COMPACT_ATOMS: atom_id res chain seq x y z
N MET A 1 7.07 -18.36 -17.29
CA MET A 1 7.30 -17.78 -18.65
C MET A 1 8.81 -17.60 -18.87
N LYS A 2 9.40 -17.81 -20.07
CA LYS A 2 10.84 -17.48 -20.29
C LYS A 2 11.02 -15.98 -20.05
N LEU A 3 11.80 -15.61 -19.03
CA LEU A 3 12.13 -14.22 -18.73
C LEU A 3 12.62 -13.52 -20.00
N ASP A 4 11.93 -12.45 -20.39
CA ASP A 4 12.46 -11.53 -21.40
C ASP A 4 13.70 -10.85 -20.80
N THR A 5 14.88 -11.23 -21.29
CA THR A 5 16.18 -10.71 -20.81
C THR A 5 16.64 -9.50 -21.62
N SER A 6 15.78 -8.94 -22.48
CA SER A 6 16.12 -7.75 -23.26
C SER A 6 16.46 -6.58 -22.33
N PRO A 7 17.44 -5.74 -22.68
CA PRO A 7 17.73 -4.54 -21.91
C PRO A 7 16.55 -3.57 -21.99
N ILE A 8 16.30 -2.85 -20.90
CA ILE A 8 15.18 -1.93 -20.76
C ILE A 8 15.67 -0.53 -20.43
N ALA A 9 14.91 0.49 -20.85
CA ALA A 9 15.15 1.88 -20.45
C ALA A 9 13.84 2.63 -20.16
N ALA A 10 13.90 3.61 -19.25
CA ALA A 10 12.80 4.50 -18.93
C ALA A 10 13.29 5.79 -18.24
N ILE A 11 12.43 6.80 -18.20
CA ILE A 11 12.61 7.95 -17.29
C ILE A 11 12.21 7.48 -15.88
N ALA A 12 13.12 7.61 -14.92
CA ALA A 12 12.95 7.11 -13.55
C ALA A 12 12.46 8.19 -12.56
N THR A 13 12.50 9.46 -12.94
CA THR A 13 11.99 10.58 -12.15
C THR A 13 10.52 10.86 -12.44
N ALA A 14 9.81 11.45 -11.47
CA ALA A 14 8.42 11.83 -11.61
C ALA A 14 8.20 12.76 -12.82
N PRO A 15 7.05 12.66 -13.51
CA PRO A 15 6.73 13.57 -14.61
C PRO A 15 6.56 14.99 -14.08
N GLY A 16 7.06 15.98 -14.82
CA GLY A 16 6.99 17.38 -14.43
C GLY A 16 8.30 18.11 -14.68
N ARG A 17 8.41 19.31 -14.10
CA ARG A 17 9.63 20.13 -14.16
C ARG A 17 10.40 19.94 -12.86
N GLY A 18 11.66 19.56 -12.97
CA GLY A 18 12.57 19.42 -11.83
C GLY A 18 13.96 19.98 -12.16
N GLY A 19 14.78 20.21 -11.12
CA GLY A 19 16.18 20.57 -11.32
C GLY A 19 16.98 19.44 -11.97
N ILE A 20 16.66 18.19 -11.63
CA ILE A 20 17.31 16.98 -12.13
C ILE A 20 16.26 16.01 -12.65
N GLY A 21 16.57 15.30 -13.73
CA GLY A 21 15.81 14.16 -14.23
C GLY A 21 16.73 12.99 -14.57
N VAL A 22 16.23 11.77 -14.44
CA VAL A 22 17.03 10.55 -14.61
C VAL A 22 16.45 9.67 -15.70
N VAL A 23 17.26 9.30 -16.69
CA VAL A 23 16.99 8.19 -17.62
C VAL A 23 17.80 6.99 -17.16
N ARG A 24 17.12 5.87 -16.87
CA ARG A 24 17.71 4.63 -16.36
C ARG A 24 17.60 3.54 -17.41
N ALA A 25 18.68 2.77 -17.60
CA ALA A 25 18.69 1.54 -18.37
C ALA A 25 19.18 0.36 -17.50
N SER A 26 18.63 -0.85 -17.72
CA SER A 26 19.03 -2.10 -17.04
C SER A 26 19.14 -3.25 -18.04
N GLY A 27 20.12 -4.13 -17.85
CA GLY A 27 20.23 -5.38 -18.60
C GLY A 27 21.49 -6.17 -18.26
N LYS A 28 21.55 -7.45 -18.65
CA LYS A 28 22.69 -8.35 -18.35
C LYS A 28 24.07 -7.78 -18.68
N SER A 29 24.18 -7.00 -19.75
CA SER A 29 25.38 -6.25 -20.12
C SER A 29 24.97 -4.95 -20.80
N LEU A 30 25.48 -3.83 -20.32
CA LEU A 30 25.24 -2.51 -20.94
C LEU A 30 26.51 -1.90 -21.57
N ALA A 31 27.57 -2.69 -21.76
CA ALA A 31 28.82 -2.22 -22.38
C ALA A 31 28.57 -1.63 -23.78
N PHE A 32 27.75 -2.30 -24.60
CA PHE A 32 27.37 -1.81 -25.92
C PHE A 32 26.72 -0.43 -25.87
N LEU A 33 25.93 -0.16 -24.83
CA LEU A 33 25.19 1.09 -24.67
C LEU A 33 26.13 2.22 -24.24
N VAL A 34 27.05 1.92 -23.31
CA VAL A 34 28.08 2.87 -22.88
C VAL A 34 28.97 3.25 -24.06
N ASP A 35 29.44 2.28 -24.85
CA ASP A 35 30.28 2.54 -26.03
C ASP A 35 29.55 3.37 -27.10
N ALA A 36 28.26 3.11 -27.31
CA ALA A 36 27.45 3.82 -28.30
C ALA A 36 27.06 5.24 -27.87
N LEU A 37 26.91 5.51 -26.57
CA LEU A 37 26.60 6.84 -26.03
C LEU A 37 27.86 7.67 -25.79
N PHE A 38 28.95 7.02 -25.37
CA PHE A 38 30.20 7.66 -24.96
C PHE A 38 31.42 6.96 -25.58
N PRO A 39 31.65 7.08 -26.90
CA PRO A 39 32.76 6.42 -27.57
C PRO A 39 34.11 6.76 -26.94
N GLY A 40 34.87 5.73 -26.55
CA GLY A 40 36.19 5.88 -25.94
C GLY A 40 36.20 6.27 -24.47
N VAL A 41 35.04 6.34 -23.81
CA VAL A 41 34.92 6.64 -22.38
C VAL A 41 34.68 5.35 -21.61
N THR A 42 35.46 5.12 -20.55
CA THR A 42 35.22 4.03 -19.59
C THR A 42 34.59 4.59 -18.33
N LEU A 43 33.36 4.18 -18.03
CA LEU A 43 32.66 4.57 -16.80
C LEU A 43 33.07 3.65 -15.65
N ALA A 44 33.66 4.22 -14.60
CA ALA A 44 33.97 3.48 -13.39
C ALA A 44 32.67 3.14 -12.62
N PRO A 45 32.46 1.89 -12.18
CA PRO A 45 31.28 1.53 -11.41
C PRO A 45 31.12 2.40 -10.16
N ARG A 46 29.90 2.88 -9.89
CA ARG A 46 29.52 3.71 -8.74
C ARG A 46 30.28 5.03 -8.61
N HIS A 47 30.81 5.56 -9.72
CA HIS A 47 31.43 6.88 -9.79
C HIS A 47 30.61 7.80 -10.70
N ALA A 48 30.32 9.02 -10.20
CA ALA A 48 29.65 10.04 -10.99
C ALA A 48 30.64 10.62 -12.01
N THR A 49 30.32 10.51 -13.29
CA THR A 49 31.14 11.04 -14.38
C THR A 49 30.40 12.19 -15.07
N TYR A 50 30.93 13.41 -14.99
CA TYR A 50 30.36 14.57 -15.68
C TYR A 50 30.70 14.51 -17.17
N ILE A 51 29.69 14.47 -18.04
CA ILE A 51 29.86 14.25 -19.48
C ILE A 51 28.69 14.84 -20.29
N PRO A 52 28.93 15.40 -21.49
CA PRO A 52 27.85 15.81 -22.39
C PRO A 52 27.11 14.59 -22.95
N PHE A 53 25.78 14.65 -22.95
CA PHE A 53 24.91 13.70 -23.62
C PHE A 53 24.66 14.18 -25.05
N LYS A 54 25.05 13.37 -26.04
CA LYS A 54 25.03 13.76 -27.45
C LYS A 54 24.01 12.97 -28.26
N ALA A 55 23.37 13.64 -29.20
CA ALA A 55 22.57 13.03 -30.25
C ALA A 55 23.46 12.27 -31.25
N ALA A 56 22.87 11.43 -32.09
CA ALA A 56 23.61 10.65 -33.10
C ALA A 56 24.37 11.52 -34.11
N ASN A 57 23.88 12.73 -34.38
CA ASN A 57 24.53 13.71 -35.24
C ASN A 57 25.67 14.50 -34.55
N GLY A 58 25.92 14.26 -33.25
CA GLY A 58 26.96 14.92 -32.46
C GLY A 58 26.51 16.16 -31.69
N ASP A 59 25.29 16.66 -31.91
CA ASP A 59 24.74 17.80 -31.18
C ASP A 59 24.56 17.46 -29.69
N ILE A 60 24.77 18.43 -28.82
CA ILE A 60 24.58 18.26 -27.38
C ILE A 60 23.09 18.33 -27.08
N ILE A 61 22.56 17.25 -26.48
CA ILE A 61 21.19 17.21 -25.94
C ILE A 61 21.18 17.91 -24.58
N ASP A 62 22.14 17.56 -23.72
CA ASP A 62 22.28 18.07 -22.36
C ASP A 62 23.70 17.80 -21.81
N GLU A 63 24.04 18.37 -20.66
CA GLU A 63 25.24 18.03 -19.90
C GLU A 63 24.85 17.58 -18.49
N GLY A 64 25.42 16.45 -18.04
CA GLY A 64 25.00 15.85 -16.78
C GLY A 64 25.96 14.80 -16.25
N LEU A 65 25.46 13.96 -15.34
CA LEU A 65 26.21 12.87 -14.71
C LEU A 65 25.79 11.53 -15.30
N ALA A 66 26.77 10.74 -15.76
CA ALA A 66 26.59 9.33 -16.03
C ALA A 66 27.06 8.50 -14.82
N LEU A 67 26.21 7.58 -14.38
CA LEU A 67 26.47 6.62 -13.30
C LEU A 67 26.29 5.20 -13.81
N TYR A 68 27.32 4.38 -13.69
CA TYR A 68 27.27 2.97 -14.07
C TYR A 68 27.31 2.09 -12.83
N PHE A 69 26.43 1.10 -12.75
CA PHE A 69 26.41 0.09 -11.71
C PHE A 69 26.61 -1.28 -12.37
N LYS A 70 27.68 -1.98 -11.99
CA LYS A 70 27.95 -3.33 -12.46
C LYS A 70 27.11 -4.33 -11.66
N GLY A 71 26.43 -5.27 -12.34
CA GLY A 71 25.77 -6.39 -11.67
C GLY A 71 26.77 -7.26 -10.90
N PRO A 72 26.42 -7.84 -9.74
CA PRO A 72 25.13 -7.85 -9.04
C PRO A 72 24.89 -6.65 -8.10
N HIS A 73 25.78 -5.66 -8.13
CA HIS A 73 25.84 -4.54 -7.19
C HIS A 73 25.03 -3.32 -7.66
N SER A 74 23.85 -3.59 -8.22
CA SER A 74 22.88 -2.61 -8.73
C SER A 74 21.49 -2.86 -8.11
N TYR A 75 20.53 -1.98 -8.42
CA TYR A 75 19.13 -2.13 -7.98
C TYR A 75 18.49 -3.41 -8.53
N THR A 76 18.59 -3.64 -9.84
CA THR A 76 17.98 -4.80 -10.50
C THR A 76 18.77 -6.09 -10.34
N GLY A 77 20.03 -6.02 -9.88
CA GLY A 77 20.97 -7.15 -9.92
C GLY A 77 21.68 -7.32 -11.28
N GLU A 78 21.27 -6.57 -12.31
CA GLU A 78 21.91 -6.54 -13.62
C GLU A 78 22.89 -5.35 -13.74
N ASP A 79 23.49 -5.11 -14.91
CA ASP A 79 24.12 -3.81 -15.14
C ASP A 79 23.04 -2.72 -15.22
N VAL A 80 23.29 -1.58 -14.58
CA VAL A 80 22.42 -0.39 -14.63
C VAL A 80 23.22 0.83 -15.05
N LEU A 81 22.68 1.61 -15.99
CA LEU A 81 23.21 2.92 -16.39
C LEU A 81 22.18 3.99 -16.06
N GLU A 82 22.57 5.02 -15.32
CA GLU A 82 21.75 6.20 -15.05
C GLU A 82 22.39 7.43 -15.69
N LEU A 83 21.58 8.16 -16.46
CA LEU A 83 21.94 9.45 -17.04
C LEU A 83 21.12 10.52 -16.31
N GLN A 84 21.80 11.33 -15.49
CA GLN A 84 21.21 12.37 -14.68
C GLN A 84 21.48 13.73 -15.33
N GLY A 85 20.46 14.31 -15.95
CA GLY A 85 20.51 15.62 -16.62
C GLY A 85 19.50 16.60 -16.02
N HIS A 86 19.22 17.68 -16.73
CA HIS A 86 18.20 18.64 -16.35
C HIS A 86 16.79 18.02 -16.43
N GLY A 87 15.97 18.27 -15.41
CA GLY A 87 14.62 17.69 -15.27
C GLY A 87 13.54 18.33 -16.16
N GLY A 88 13.90 18.74 -17.38
CA GLY A 88 12.96 19.23 -18.39
C GLY A 88 12.30 18.08 -19.14
N PRO A 89 10.95 18.00 -19.25
CA PRO A 89 10.28 16.88 -19.91
C PRO A 89 10.78 16.59 -21.34
N VAL A 90 11.02 17.64 -22.13
CA VAL A 90 11.51 17.52 -23.50
C VAL A 90 12.95 16.97 -23.53
N VAL A 91 13.82 17.46 -22.65
CA VAL A 91 15.22 17.01 -22.55
C VAL A 91 15.29 15.53 -22.18
N LEU A 92 14.49 15.10 -21.20
CA LEU A 92 14.43 13.69 -20.79
C LEU A 92 13.87 12.78 -21.88
N GLN A 93 12.87 13.24 -22.65
CA GLN A 93 12.36 12.51 -23.79
C GLN A 93 13.39 12.38 -24.92
N MET A 94 14.13 13.45 -25.23
CA MET A 94 15.24 13.42 -26.20
C MET A 94 16.33 12.44 -25.76
N LEU A 95 16.69 12.47 -24.47
CA LEU A 95 17.71 11.58 -23.90
C LEU A 95 17.25 10.12 -23.92
N LEU A 96 16.01 9.83 -23.54
CA LEU A 96 15.44 8.48 -23.63
C LEU A 96 15.39 7.97 -25.07
N ALA A 97 14.95 8.81 -26.01
CA ALA A 97 14.94 8.45 -27.44
C ALA A 97 16.36 8.12 -27.94
N ARG A 98 17.36 8.90 -27.52
CA ARG A 98 18.76 8.63 -27.85
C ARG A 98 19.28 7.32 -27.25
N VAL A 99 18.89 6.98 -26.02
CA VAL A 99 19.22 5.69 -25.38
C VAL A 99 18.60 4.52 -26.15
N LEU A 100 17.32 4.64 -26.55
CA LEU A 100 16.63 3.64 -27.35
C LEU A 100 17.29 3.44 -28.72
N GLU A 101 17.64 4.54 -29.39
CA GLU A 101 18.37 4.51 -30.66
C GLU A 101 19.74 3.82 -30.51
N ALA A 102 20.51 4.18 -29.48
CA ALA A 102 21.83 3.59 -29.20
C ALA A 102 21.76 2.07 -28.98
N GLY A 103 20.67 1.60 -28.36
CA GLY A 103 20.48 0.19 -28.02
C GLY A 103 19.63 -0.61 -28.99
N ALA A 104 19.20 -0.03 -30.11
CA ALA A 104 18.32 -0.68 -31.07
C ALA A 104 18.89 -2.02 -31.60
N ALA A 105 20.20 -2.09 -31.80
CA ALA A 105 20.89 -3.32 -32.25
C ALA A 105 20.89 -4.46 -31.21
N SER A 106 20.66 -4.14 -29.93
CA SER A 106 20.65 -5.09 -28.81
C SER A 106 19.24 -5.36 -28.28
N SER A 107 18.21 -5.07 -29.07
CA SER A 107 16.79 -5.20 -28.69
C SER A 107 16.43 -4.41 -27.42
N LEU A 108 17.12 -3.30 -27.15
CA LEU A 108 16.78 -2.43 -26.02
C LEU A 108 15.40 -1.81 -26.24
N ARG A 109 14.52 -1.97 -25.25
CA ARG A 109 13.13 -1.51 -25.33
C ARG A 109 12.75 -0.61 -24.16
N LEU A 110 11.56 -0.02 -24.24
CA LEU A 110 10.95 0.65 -23.09
C LEU A 110 10.63 -0.36 -21.99
N ALA A 111 10.87 0.04 -20.75
CA ALA A 111 10.48 -0.74 -19.58
C ALA A 111 8.95 -0.77 -19.43
N GLU A 112 8.42 -1.91 -19.00
CA GLU A 112 7.04 -2.04 -18.53
C GLU A 112 6.88 -1.39 -17.12
N PRO A 113 5.65 -1.07 -16.70
CA PRO A 113 5.37 -0.66 -15.32
C PRO A 113 5.95 -1.65 -14.30
N GLY A 114 6.71 -1.15 -13.32
CA GLY A 114 7.34 -1.95 -12.26
C GLY A 114 8.43 -2.92 -12.70
N GLU A 115 8.89 -2.87 -13.96
CA GLU A 115 9.80 -3.89 -14.49
C GLU A 115 11.18 -3.89 -13.82
N PHE A 116 11.72 -2.74 -13.38
CA PHE A 116 13.02 -2.75 -12.71
C PHE A 116 12.90 -3.41 -11.32
N THR A 117 11.84 -3.12 -10.57
CA THR A 117 11.56 -3.77 -9.27
C THR A 117 11.28 -5.26 -9.49
N ARG A 118 10.53 -5.63 -10.53
CA ARG A 118 10.28 -7.03 -10.92
C ARG A 118 11.59 -7.78 -11.16
N ARG A 119 12.53 -7.17 -11.90
CA ARG A 119 13.87 -7.74 -12.13
C ARG A 119 14.69 -7.85 -10.85
N ALA A 120 14.60 -6.86 -9.96
CA ALA A 120 15.24 -6.94 -8.64
C ALA A 120 14.74 -8.16 -7.85
N PHE A 121 13.43 -8.39 -7.83
CA PHE A 121 12.83 -9.58 -7.22
C PHE A 121 13.34 -10.89 -7.87
N LEU A 122 13.29 -10.97 -9.21
CA LEU A 122 13.71 -12.16 -9.96
C LEU A 122 15.21 -12.47 -9.86
N ASN A 123 16.02 -11.49 -9.47
CA ASN A 123 17.46 -11.62 -9.25
C ASN A 123 17.81 -11.69 -7.75
N ASP A 124 16.84 -12.07 -6.90
CA ASP A 124 17.00 -12.26 -5.45
C ASP A 124 17.56 -11.03 -4.70
N LYS A 125 17.33 -9.82 -5.25
CA LYS A 125 17.73 -8.57 -4.59
C LYS A 125 16.74 -8.16 -3.50
N LEU A 126 15.48 -8.53 -3.70
CA LEU A 126 14.33 -8.23 -2.87
C LEU A 126 13.42 -9.45 -2.89
N ASP A 127 12.72 -9.73 -1.80
CA ASP A 127 11.57 -10.62 -1.84
C ASP A 127 10.30 -9.87 -2.28
N LEU A 128 9.17 -10.58 -2.41
CA LEU A 128 7.93 -9.99 -2.93
C LEU A 128 7.36 -8.92 -1.99
N ALA A 129 7.47 -9.10 -0.68
CA ALA A 129 6.99 -8.12 0.30
C ALA A 129 7.84 -6.85 0.30
N GLN A 130 9.16 -6.98 0.14
CA GLN A 130 10.06 -5.84 -0.03
C GLN A 130 9.82 -5.10 -1.35
N ALA A 131 9.56 -5.82 -2.44
CA ALA A 131 9.19 -5.23 -3.73
C ALA A 131 7.91 -4.39 -3.61
N GLU A 132 6.88 -4.91 -2.93
CA GLU A 132 5.65 -4.18 -2.63
C GLU A 132 5.89 -2.93 -1.77
N ALA A 133 6.78 -3.03 -0.78
CA ALA A 133 7.15 -1.92 0.08
C ALA A 133 7.83 -0.76 -0.68
N VAL A 134 8.47 -1.01 -1.84
CA VAL A 134 8.99 0.06 -2.71
C VAL A 134 7.85 0.96 -3.20
N ALA A 135 6.74 0.37 -3.66
CA ALA A 135 5.57 1.14 -4.07
C ALA A 135 4.95 1.87 -2.87
N ASP A 136 4.79 1.16 -1.75
CA ASP A 136 4.16 1.74 -0.56
C ASP A 136 4.97 2.91 0.01
N LEU A 137 6.30 2.89 -0.07
CA LEU A 137 7.15 4.01 0.35
C LEU A 137 6.97 5.25 -0.52
N ILE A 138 6.74 5.06 -1.82
CA ILE A 138 6.63 6.17 -2.77
C ILE A 138 5.22 6.78 -2.73
N ASP A 139 4.21 5.96 -2.46
CA ASP A 139 2.82 6.39 -2.38
C ASP A 139 2.41 6.84 -0.96
N ALA A 140 3.29 6.68 0.03
CA ALA A 140 3.03 7.05 1.42
C ALA A 140 2.63 8.52 1.57
N SER A 141 1.43 8.75 2.11
CA SER A 141 0.86 10.09 2.36
C SER A 141 1.09 10.60 3.79
N THR A 142 1.57 9.74 4.69
CA THR A 142 1.84 10.09 6.10
C THR A 142 3.25 9.65 6.51
N GLU A 143 3.82 10.31 7.51
CA GLU A 143 5.13 9.95 8.06
C GLU A 143 5.13 8.52 8.64
N ALA A 144 4.02 8.13 9.28
CA ALA A 144 3.84 6.79 9.83
C ALA A 144 3.84 5.71 8.73
N ALA A 145 3.14 5.95 7.62
CA ALA A 145 3.18 5.07 6.45
C ALA A 145 4.58 4.99 5.86
N ALA A 146 5.26 6.13 5.65
CA ALA A 146 6.62 6.14 5.08
C ALA A 146 7.63 5.39 5.96
N LYS A 147 7.58 5.56 7.28
CA LYS A 147 8.43 4.83 8.24
C LYS A 147 8.16 3.32 8.20
N SER A 148 6.88 2.93 8.21
CA SER A 148 6.49 1.51 8.16
C SER A 148 6.90 0.86 6.82
N ALA A 149 6.82 1.60 5.71
CA ALA A 149 7.20 1.12 4.37
C ALA A 149 8.71 0.93 4.30
N SER A 150 9.47 1.87 4.86
CA SER A 150 10.93 1.77 4.96
C SER A 150 11.37 0.55 5.79
N GLN A 151 10.66 0.26 6.90
CA GLN A 151 10.91 -0.93 7.70
C GLN A 151 10.59 -2.23 6.93
N SER A 152 9.45 -2.30 6.25
CA SER A 152 9.13 -3.46 5.37
C SER A 152 10.15 -3.61 4.25
N LEU A 153 10.59 -2.52 3.62
CA LEU A 153 11.62 -2.52 2.57
C LEU A 153 12.97 -3.01 3.09
N SER A 154 13.33 -2.68 4.33
CA SER A 154 14.54 -3.20 5.00
C SER A 154 14.49 -4.73 5.25
N GLY A 155 13.33 -5.35 5.02
CA GLY A 155 13.10 -6.78 5.20
C GLY A 155 12.58 -7.16 6.58
N ALA A 156 12.19 -6.19 7.42
CA ALA A 156 11.74 -6.48 8.78
C ALA A 156 10.49 -7.38 8.80
N PHE A 157 9.50 -7.08 7.95
CA PHE A 157 8.31 -7.92 7.79
C PHE A 157 8.66 -9.32 7.30
N SER A 158 9.51 -9.40 6.27
CA SER A 158 9.97 -10.67 5.69
C SER A 158 10.70 -11.54 6.68
N GLN A 159 11.56 -10.97 7.53
CA GLN A 159 12.28 -11.70 8.58
C GLN A 159 11.31 -12.34 9.59
N VAL A 160 10.24 -11.62 9.94
CA VAL A 160 9.22 -12.10 10.86
C VAL A 160 8.40 -13.24 10.22
N VAL A 161 8.02 -13.10 8.95
CA VAL A 161 7.35 -14.17 8.20
C VAL A 161 8.26 -15.40 8.03
N HIS A 162 9.54 -15.21 7.68
CA HIS A 162 10.49 -16.31 7.57
C HIS A 162 10.65 -17.06 8.90
N LYS A 163 10.68 -16.37 10.04
CA LYS A 163 10.69 -17.04 11.36
C LYS A 163 9.45 -17.92 11.59
N LEU A 164 8.27 -17.48 11.16
CA LEU A 164 7.05 -18.29 11.24
C LEU A 164 7.13 -19.52 10.31
N VAL A 165 7.61 -19.32 9.08
CA VAL A 165 7.83 -20.40 8.11
C VAL A 165 8.82 -21.42 8.67
N ASP A 166 9.98 -20.98 9.15
CA ASP A 166 11.02 -21.83 9.73
C ASP A 166 10.49 -22.61 10.95
N GLY A 167 9.73 -21.95 11.83
CA GLY A 167 9.06 -22.61 12.96
C GLY A 167 8.10 -23.71 12.51
N THR A 168 7.30 -23.42 11.48
CA THR A 168 6.33 -24.38 10.92
C THR A 168 7.04 -25.56 10.23
N ILE A 169 8.11 -25.30 9.48
CA ILE A 169 8.95 -26.33 8.84
C ILE A 169 9.57 -27.25 9.90
N ASN A 170 10.16 -26.68 10.94
CA ASN A 170 10.78 -27.47 12.01
C ASN A 170 9.78 -28.37 12.73
N LEU A 171 8.59 -27.85 13.03
CA LEU A 171 7.52 -28.65 13.63
C LEU A 171 7.02 -29.74 12.67
N ARG A 172 6.86 -29.42 11.38
CA ARG A 172 6.45 -30.41 10.37
C ARG A 172 7.47 -31.54 10.23
N MET A 173 8.76 -31.21 10.14
CA MET A 173 9.84 -32.21 10.06
C MET A 173 9.82 -33.17 11.27
N LEU A 174 9.52 -32.65 12.46
CA LEU A 174 9.41 -33.45 13.68
C LEU A 174 8.22 -34.44 13.61
N VAL A 175 7.08 -34.00 13.09
CA VAL A 175 5.89 -34.84 12.90
C VAL A 175 6.13 -35.90 11.81
N GLU A 176 6.70 -35.51 10.67
CA GLU A 176 7.01 -36.43 9.56
C GLU A 176 8.02 -37.50 9.97
N ALA A 177 9.06 -37.13 10.72
CA ALA A 177 10.00 -38.10 11.27
C ALA A 177 9.34 -39.11 12.23
N THR A 178 8.25 -38.71 12.90
CA THR A 178 7.49 -39.63 13.77
C THR A 178 6.64 -40.60 12.92
N LEU A 179 6.02 -40.10 11.85
CA LEU A 179 5.23 -40.91 10.91
C LEU A 179 6.08 -41.99 10.18
N ASP A 180 7.32 -41.66 9.83
CA ASP A 180 8.21 -42.59 9.12
C ASP A 180 8.71 -43.75 10.01
N PHE A 181 8.66 -43.62 11.34
CA PHE A 181 9.20 -44.58 12.31
C PHE A 181 8.21 -44.92 13.45
N PRO A 182 7.14 -45.68 13.16
CA PRO A 182 6.02 -45.90 14.07
C PRO A 182 6.34 -46.68 15.37
N GLU A 183 7.48 -47.38 15.43
CA GLU A 183 7.83 -48.24 16.58
C GLU A 183 8.29 -47.44 17.84
N GLU A 184 8.46 -46.11 17.74
CA GLU A 184 8.91 -45.20 18.82
C GLU A 184 7.92 -44.05 19.16
N GLU A 185 6.67 -44.11 18.66
CA GLU A 185 5.73 -42.97 18.51
C GLU A 185 5.37 -42.17 19.78
N ILE A 186 5.02 -42.83 20.88
CA ILE A 186 4.24 -42.16 21.94
C ILE A 186 5.12 -41.25 22.82
N ASP A 187 6.39 -41.59 22.99
CA ASP A 187 7.30 -40.85 23.89
C ASP A 187 7.95 -39.65 23.18
N PHE A 188 8.05 -39.67 21.84
CA PHE A 188 8.84 -38.69 21.08
C PHE A 188 8.15 -37.33 20.92
N LEU A 189 6.84 -37.27 20.63
CA LEU A 189 6.11 -36.00 20.48
C LEU A 189 5.89 -35.27 21.81
N GLU A 190 5.67 -36.02 22.90
CA GLU A 190 5.60 -35.45 24.25
C GLU A 190 6.99 -34.97 24.71
N LYS A 191 8.06 -35.74 24.48
CA LYS A 191 9.45 -35.32 24.77
C LYS A 191 9.91 -34.12 23.96
N SER A 192 9.46 -34.00 22.71
CA SER A 192 9.84 -32.91 21.79
C SER A 192 8.95 -31.67 21.89
N ASN A 193 7.95 -31.69 22.77
CA ASN A 193 7.06 -30.55 23.05
C ASN A 193 6.38 -29.99 21.78
N ALA A 194 5.95 -30.86 20.86
CA ALA A 194 5.34 -30.45 19.59
C ALA A 194 4.12 -29.52 19.79
N ARG A 195 3.29 -29.81 20.79
CA ARG A 195 2.12 -28.99 21.17
C ARG A 195 2.52 -27.58 21.65
N GLY A 196 3.59 -27.49 22.44
CA GLY A 196 4.11 -26.20 22.91
C GLY A 196 4.74 -25.39 21.78
N GLN A 197 5.44 -26.04 20.84
CA GLN A 197 5.95 -25.39 19.62
C GLN A 197 4.80 -24.83 18.77
N LEU A 198 3.75 -25.63 18.53
CA LEU A 198 2.57 -25.18 17.80
C LEU A 198 1.90 -23.98 18.46
N ALA A 199 1.70 -24.02 19.78
CA ALA A 199 1.13 -22.89 20.53
C ALA A 199 1.98 -21.61 20.37
N GLY A 200 3.31 -21.73 20.43
CA GLY A 200 4.22 -20.60 20.23
C GLY A 200 4.17 -20.03 18.80
N ILE A 201 4.01 -20.89 17.79
CA ILE A 201 3.83 -20.46 16.39
C ILE A 201 2.52 -19.71 16.23
N ILE A 202 1.41 -20.21 16.79
CA ILE A 202 0.10 -19.55 16.74
C ILE A 202 0.15 -18.18 17.43
N GLU A 203 0.75 -18.10 18.63
CA GLU A 203 0.90 -16.84 19.36
C GLU A 203 1.73 -15.82 18.56
N SER A 204 2.83 -16.29 17.97
CA SER A 204 3.67 -15.46 17.10
C SER A 204 2.89 -14.97 15.88
N LEU A 205 2.14 -15.85 15.21
CA LEU A 205 1.32 -15.49 14.05
C LEU A 205 0.26 -14.44 14.42
N GLU A 206 -0.41 -14.61 15.55
CA GLU A 206 -1.41 -13.65 16.03
C GLU A 206 -0.79 -12.27 16.31
N ASN A 207 0.45 -12.23 16.82
CA ASN A 207 1.15 -10.97 16.97
C ASN A 207 1.46 -10.30 15.63
N VAL A 208 1.96 -11.07 14.67
CA VAL A 208 2.23 -10.59 13.30
C VAL A 208 0.96 -10.11 12.63
N PHE A 209 -0.15 -10.83 12.78
CA PHE A 209 -1.44 -10.47 12.22
C PHE A 209 -1.95 -9.15 12.79
N ARG A 210 -1.88 -8.94 14.11
CA ARG A 210 -2.26 -7.66 14.73
C ARG A 210 -1.43 -6.50 14.21
N GLN A 211 -0.11 -6.64 14.15
CA GLN A 211 0.79 -5.61 13.63
C GLN A 211 0.52 -5.32 12.14
N ALA A 212 0.37 -6.36 11.32
CA ALA A 212 0.08 -6.24 9.90
C ALA A 212 -1.30 -5.59 9.64
N ALA A 213 -2.31 -5.91 10.45
CA ALA A 213 -3.64 -5.30 10.34
C ALA A 213 -3.58 -3.79 10.63
N GLN A 214 -2.86 -3.37 11.67
CA GLN A 214 -2.65 -1.94 11.95
C GLN A 214 -1.82 -1.27 10.84
N GLY A 215 -0.82 -1.96 10.28
CA GLY A 215 -0.06 -1.47 9.14
C GLY A 215 -0.89 -1.31 7.86
N ALA A 216 -1.85 -2.21 7.61
CA ALA A 216 -2.77 -2.09 6.47
C ALA A 216 -3.65 -0.83 6.59
N LEU A 217 -4.08 -0.46 7.81
CA LEU A 217 -4.81 0.78 8.05
C LEU A 217 -3.96 2.03 7.74
N LEU A 218 -2.66 2.01 8.06
CA LEU A 218 -1.74 3.10 7.68
C LEU A 218 -1.57 3.23 6.15
N ARG A 219 -1.79 2.14 5.41
CA ARG A 219 -1.68 2.10 3.94
C ARG A 219 -2.94 2.62 3.26
N GLU A 220 -4.06 1.99 3.59
CA GLU A 220 -5.33 2.17 2.91
C GLU A 220 -6.06 3.40 3.44
N GLY A 221 -5.81 3.72 4.71
CA GLY A 221 -6.51 4.76 5.42
C GLY A 221 -7.96 4.37 5.72
N LEU A 222 -8.77 5.39 5.98
CA LEU A 222 -10.21 5.26 6.17
C LEU A 222 -10.92 6.12 5.13
N ASN A 223 -11.86 5.54 4.38
CA ASN A 223 -12.68 6.28 3.42
C ASN A 223 -13.88 6.88 4.14
N VAL A 224 -13.88 8.21 4.24
CA VAL A 224 -14.86 8.98 5.00
C VAL A 224 -15.74 9.75 4.04
N VAL A 225 -17.03 9.45 4.02
CA VAL A 225 -17.99 10.22 3.22
C VAL A 225 -18.61 11.30 4.08
N LEU A 226 -18.49 12.56 3.65
CA LEU A 226 -19.06 13.70 4.34
C LEU A 226 -20.39 14.08 3.69
N VAL A 227 -21.50 13.94 4.41
CA VAL A 227 -22.87 14.20 3.91
C VAL A 227 -23.60 15.20 4.79
N GLY A 228 -24.46 16.01 4.19
CA GLY A 228 -25.36 16.92 4.91
C GLY A 228 -25.86 18.03 4.01
N GLN A 229 -26.81 18.83 4.49
CA GLN A 229 -27.37 19.92 3.70
C GLN A 229 -26.37 21.06 3.39
N PRO A 230 -26.71 21.99 2.49
CA PRO A 230 -25.98 23.23 2.34
C PRO A 230 -25.86 23.99 3.67
N ASN A 231 -24.74 24.66 3.90
CA ASN A 231 -24.51 25.52 5.07
C ASN A 231 -24.54 24.86 6.47
N VAL A 232 -24.60 23.52 6.56
CA VAL A 232 -24.45 22.80 7.85
C VAL A 232 -23.00 22.80 8.36
N GLY A 233 -22.05 23.30 7.56
CA GLY A 233 -20.64 23.46 7.95
C GLY A 233 -19.70 22.32 7.53
N LYS A 234 -20.01 21.59 6.45
CA LYS A 234 -19.15 20.56 5.85
C LYS A 234 -17.70 21.02 5.63
N SER A 235 -17.51 22.08 4.85
CA SER A 235 -16.17 22.63 4.57
C SER A 235 -15.47 23.17 5.83
N SER A 236 -16.24 23.70 6.79
CA SER A 236 -15.68 24.11 8.08
C SER A 236 -15.15 22.92 8.88
N LEU A 237 -15.88 21.79 8.89
CA LEU A 237 -15.44 20.58 9.57
C LEU A 237 -14.19 19.99 8.91
N LEU A 238 -14.18 19.91 7.58
CA LEU A 238 -13.02 19.49 6.80
C LEU A 238 -11.78 20.32 7.16
N ASN A 239 -11.90 21.64 7.18
CA ASN A 239 -10.80 22.54 7.56
C ASN A 239 -10.38 22.39 9.03
N ALA A 240 -11.33 22.14 9.94
CA ALA A 240 -11.03 21.91 11.35
C ALA A 240 -10.26 20.60 11.55
N LEU A 241 -10.64 19.54 10.82
CA LEU A 241 -9.94 18.25 10.82
C LEU A 241 -8.56 18.34 10.14
N ALA A 242 -8.47 19.04 9.01
CA ALA A 242 -7.20 19.25 8.31
C ALA A 242 -6.23 20.07 9.17
N GLY A 243 -6.67 21.22 9.67
CA GLY A 243 -5.85 22.21 10.38
C GLY A 243 -5.28 21.78 11.74
N ALA A 244 -5.54 20.55 12.17
CA ALA A 244 -4.91 19.94 13.33
C ALA A 244 -3.58 19.25 13.00
N GLU A 245 -3.37 18.77 11.75
CA GLU A 245 -2.14 18.01 11.39
C GLU A 245 -1.92 17.75 9.86
N VAL A 246 -2.32 18.67 8.97
CA VAL A 246 -1.34 19.28 8.04
C VAL A 246 -0.37 18.42 7.20
N ALA A 247 -0.77 17.33 6.52
CA ALA A 247 -0.05 16.86 5.31
C ALA A 247 -0.84 17.26 4.06
N ILE A 248 -0.56 18.43 3.47
CA ILE A 248 -1.08 18.79 2.14
C ILE A 248 -0.37 17.86 1.15
N VAL A 249 -1.05 16.80 0.72
CA VAL A 249 -0.63 16.07 -0.47
C VAL A 249 -1.01 16.93 -1.66
N THR A 250 0.00 17.43 -2.36
CA THR A 250 -0.20 18.16 -3.61
C THR A 250 -0.91 17.27 -4.63
N PRO A 251 -1.85 17.80 -5.44
CA PRO A 251 -2.41 17.03 -6.55
C PRO A 251 -1.27 16.64 -7.50
N ILE A 252 -1.03 15.34 -7.65
CA ILE A 252 -0.12 14.82 -8.68
C ILE A 252 -0.81 15.08 -10.02
N ALA A 253 -0.29 16.04 -10.78
CA ALA A 253 -0.77 16.34 -12.12
C ALA A 253 -0.58 15.10 -13.02
N GLY A 254 -1.67 14.44 -13.41
CA GLY A 254 -1.64 13.40 -14.44
C GLY A 254 -2.31 12.07 -14.09
N THR A 255 -2.78 11.83 -12.87
CA THR A 255 -3.67 10.69 -12.61
C THR A 255 -5.10 11.07 -13.00
N THR A 256 -5.68 10.25 -13.86
CA THR A 256 -6.91 10.46 -14.61
C THR A 256 -8.07 11.08 -13.81
N ARG A 257 -8.39 12.34 -14.17
CA ARG A 257 -9.75 12.91 -14.31
C ARG A 257 -10.86 12.16 -13.57
N ASP A 258 -10.97 12.35 -12.26
CA ASP A 258 -12.24 12.49 -11.51
C ASP A 258 -11.93 12.64 -10.01
N LYS A 259 -12.59 13.61 -9.38
CA LYS A 259 -12.79 13.82 -7.93
C LYS A 259 -11.68 14.54 -7.14
N VAL A 260 -12.11 15.60 -6.45
CA VAL A 260 -11.38 16.29 -5.38
C VAL A 260 -11.59 15.47 -4.11
N SER A 261 -10.86 14.36 -3.96
CA SER A 261 -10.73 13.68 -2.66
C SER A 261 -9.61 14.36 -1.89
N GLU A 262 -9.91 14.87 -0.70
CA GLU A 262 -8.90 15.44 0.18
C GLU A 262 -8.43 14.37 1.16
N THR A 263 -7.13 14.08 1.15
CA THR A 263 -6.52 13.18 2.14
C THR A 263 -6.00 14.02 3.31
N ILE A 264 -6.57 13.80 4.49
CA ILE A 264 -6.04 14.32 5.77
C ILE A 264 -5.44 13.16 6.57
N GLN A 265 -4.86 13.44 7.74
CA GLN A 265 -4.39 12.36 8.63
C GLN A 265 -4.86 12.58 10.08
N ILE A 266 -5.07 11.48 10.79
CA ILE A 266 -5.29 11.45 12.24
C ILE A 266 -4.37 10.39 12.83
N GLU A 267 -3.46 10.75 13.74
CA GLU A 267 -2.50 9.81 14.36
C GLU A 267 -1.69 9.01 13.31
N GLY A 268 -1.40 9.64 12.17
CA GLY A 268 -0.68 9.03 11.05
C GLY A 268 -1.53 8.14 10.12
N ILE A 269 -2.82 7.92 10.41
CA ILE A 269 -3.75 7.21 9.52
C ILE A 269 -4.29 8.17 8.47
N PRO A 270 -4.15 7.87 7.17
CA PRO A 270 -4.79 8.65 6.11
C PRO A 270 -6.32 8.57 6.23
N LEU A 271 -7.02 9.71 6.13
CA LEU A 271 -8.46 9.74 5.91
C LEU A 271 -8.73 10.29 4.52
N ASN A 272 -9.32 9.47 3.66
CA ASN A 272 -9.72 9.88 2.32
C ASN A 272 -11.13 10.46 2.40
N ILE A 273 -11.22 11.79 2.47
CA ILE A 273 -12.51 12.47 2.58
C ILE A 273 -13.11 12.66 1.20
N ILE A 274 -14.30 12.08 1.03
CA ILE A 274 -15.14 12.26 -0.15
C ILE A 274 -16.19 13.32 0.21
N ASP A 275 -15.97 14.57 -0.21
CA ASP A 275 -16.93 15.64 0.00
C ASP A 275 -18.10 15.50 -0.98
N THR A 276 -19.30 15.30 -0.44
CA THR A 276 -20.54 15.23 -1.22
C THR A 276 -21.16 16.60 -1.45
N ALA A 277 -20.40 17.70 -1.42
CA ALA A 277 -20.88 19.05 -1.74
C ALA A 277 -21.72 19.16 -3.05
N GLY A 278 -21.71 18.13 -3.91
CA GLY A 278 -22.57 17.95 -5.08
C GLY A 278 -23.75 16.96 -5.00
N ILE A 279 -24.03 16.26 -3.88
CA ILE A 279 -25.28 15.48 -3.76
C ILE A 279 -26.43 16.46 -3.48
N ARG A 280 -26.92 17.10 -4.54
CA ARG A 280 -28.18 17.86 -4.48
C ARG A 280 -29.32 16.86 -4.28
N ALA A 281 -30.26 17.20 -3.40
CA ALA A 281 -31.56 16.53 -3.40
C ALA A 281 -32.17 16.67 -4.80
N VAL A 282 -32.78 15.60 -5.31
CA VAL A 282 -33.40 15.57 -6.64
C VAL A 282 -34.57 16.56 -6.66
N SER A 283 -34.29 17.83 -6.96
CA SER A 283 -35.30 18.79 -7.40
C SER A 283 -35.50 18.62 -8.90
N GLU A 284 -36.73 18.80 -9.38
CA GLU A 284 -37.19 18.46 -10.74
C GLU A 284 -36.46 19.21 -11.90
N GLU A 285 -35.54 20.13 -11.58
CA GLU A 285 -34.67 20.82 -12.53
C GLU A 285 -33.18 20.53 -12.22
N ILE A 286 -32.69 19.36 -12.63
CA ILE A 286 -31.25 19.02 -12.58
C ILE A 286 -30.80 18.55 -13.97
N ASP A 287 -29.72 19.14 -14.46
CA ASP A 287 -29.09 18.83 -15.75
C ASP A 287 -28.60 17.36 -15.78
N VAL A 288 -28.61 16.72 -16.96
CA VAL A 288 -28.28 15.29 -17.11
C VAL A 288 -26.89 14.94 -16.59
N VAL A 289 -25.96 15.90 -16.65
CA VAL A 289 -24.57 15.79 -16.13
C VAL A 289 -24.54 15.73 -14.60
N GLU A 290 -25.41 16.46 -13.93
CA GLU A 290 -25.43 16.57 -12.48
C GLU A 290 -26.12 15.37 -11.82
N ARG A 291 -27.13 14.78 -12.49
CA ARG A 291 -27.70 13.47 -12.10
C ARG A 291 -26.68 12.33 -12.17
N ILE A 292 -25.82 12.32 -13.20
CA ILE A 292 -24.71 11.36 -13.32
C ILE A 292 -23.68 11.59 -12.18
N GLY A 293 -23.45 12.84 -11.78
CA GLY A 293 -22.65 13.19 -10.61
C GLY A 293 -23.22 12.61 -9.30
N ILE A 294 -24.53 12.71 -9.10
CA ILE A 294 -25.24 12.20 -7.91
C ILE A 294 -25.22 10.67 -7.87
N GLU A 295 -25.63 9.98 -8.93
CA GLU A 295 -25.63 8.50 -9.00
C GLU A 295 -24.21 7.91 -8.83
N ARG A 296 -23.19 8.56 -9.38
CA ARG A 296 -21.78 8.17 -9.18
C ARG A 296 -21.24 8.49 -7.79
N THR A 297 -21.77 9.51 -7.12
CA THR A 297 -21.40 9.81 -5.72
C THR A 297 -21.98 8.74 -4.79
N TRP A 298 -23.23 8.33 -5.00
CA TRP A 298 -23.84 7.20 -4.28
C TRP A 298 -23.13 5.86 -4.53
N GLY A 299 -22.60 5.64 -5.74
CA GLY A 299 -21.73 4.51 -6.03
C GLY A 299 -20.43 4.46 -5.20
N GLU A 300 -19.92 5.60 -4.72
CA GLU A 300 -18.78 5.65 -3.78
C GLU A 300 -19.21 5.55 -2.32
N VAL A 301 -20.44 5.94 -1.97
CA VAL A 301 -20.98 5.70 -0.61
C VAL A 301 -20.98 4.20 -0.29
N GLY A 302 -21.12 3.34 -1.30
CA GLY A 302 -20.97 1.89 -1.16
C GLY A 302 -19.55 1.40 -0.82
N LYS A 303 -18.52 2.24 -0.94
CA LYS A 303 -17.13 1.97 -0.55
C LYS A 303 -16.69 2.75 0.69
N ALA A 304 -17.61 3.47 1.31
CA ALA A 304 -17.33 4.24 2.51
C ALA A 304 -17.12 3.29 3.69
N ASP A 305 -16.05 3.52 4.44
CA ASP A 305 -15.84 2.85 5.72
C ASP A 305 -16.67 3.51 6.83
N VAL A 306 -17.00 4.80 6.67
CA VAL A 306 -17.86 5.56 7.57
C VAL A 306 -18.54 6.74 6.86
N ILE A 307 -19.79 7.01 7.25
CA ILE A 307 -20.56 8.19 6.81
C ILE A 307 -20.62 9.21 7.95
N LEU A 308 -20.12 10.41 7.70
CA LEU A 308 -20.29 11.56 8.59
C LEU A 308 -21.49 12.37 8.13
N HIS A 309 -22.61 12.25 8.84
CA HIS A 309 -23.84 12.97 8.54
C HIS A 309 -23.94 14.25 9.38
N LEU A 310 -23.72 15.41 8.74
CA LEU A 310 -23.71 16.72 9.40
C LEU A 310 -25.10 17.36 9.42
N LEU A 311 -25.49 17.79 10.62
CA LEU A 311 -26.74 18.46 10.94
C LEU A 311 -26.43 19.78 11.65
N ASP A 312 -27.33 20.75 11.53
CA ASP A 312 -27.26 22.00 12.28
C ASP A 312 -27.96 21.84 13.63
N ALA A 313 -27.22 21.95 14.73
CA ALA A 313 -27.75 21.78 16.09
C ALA A 313 -28.84 22.80 16.46
N ASN A 314 -28.92 23.95 15.78
CA ASN A 314 -29.98 24.94 16.02
C ASN A 314 -31.30 24.57 15.37
N LEU A 315 -31.26 23.91 14.22
CA LEU A 315 -32.43 23.70 13.37
C LEU A 315 -33.07 22.33 13.60
N GLY A 316 -32.29 21.37 14.09
CA GLY A 316 -32.72 19.97 14.19
C GLY A 316 -32.76 19.29 12.81
N PRO A 317 -33.18 18.01 12.74
CA PRO A 317 -33.30 17.29 11.49
C PRO A 317 -34.54 17.76 10.72
N SER A 318 -34.41 17.88 9.41
CA SER A 318 -35.50 18.24 8.50
C SER A 318 -35.87 17.08 7.57
N ALA A 319 -36.99 17.20 6.85
CA ALA A 319 -37.43 16.18 5.89
C ALA A 319 -36.40 15.88 4.78
N ALA A 320 -35.57 16.87 4.42
CA ALA A 320 -34.48 16.65 3.47
C ALA A 320 -33.33 15.83 4.07
N ASP A 321 -33.09 15.91 5.39
CA ASP A 321 -32.12 15.05 6.08
C ASP A 321 -32.63 13.61 6.17
N GLU A 322 -33.94 13.41 6.37
CA GLU A 322 -34.56 12.08 6.33
C GLU A 322 -34.42 11.42 4.96
N ALA A 323 -34.59 12.18 3.87
CA ALA A 323 -34.38 11.69 2.51
C ALA A 323 -32.92 11.30 2.24
N ILE A 324 -31.95 12.03 2.81
CA ILE A 324 -30.53 11.69 2.75
C ILE A 324 -30.26 10.37 3.49
N VAL A 325 -30.79 10.23 4.71
CA VAL A 325 -30.62 9.02 5.53
C VAL A 325 -31.23 7.79 4.86
N ALA A 326 -32.38 7.94 4.19
CA ALA A 326 -33.03 6.86 3.45
C ALA A 326 -32.18 6.30 2.30
N ALA A 327 -31.19 7.06 1.81
CA ALA A 327 -30.28 6.64 0.76
C ALA A 327 -28.95 6.04 1.29
N PHE A 328 -28.74 6.02 2.61
CA PHE A 328 -27.54 5.41 3.20
C PHE A 328 -27.51 3.88 3.01
N PRO A 329 -26.35 3.30 2.67
CA PRO A 329 -26.19 1.85 2.63
C PRO A 329 -26.35 1.26 4.04
N PRO A 330 -27.03 0.11 4.18
CA PRO A 330 -27.40 -0.45 5.48
C PRO A 330 -26.22 -0.96 6.32
N ASN A 331 -25.08 -1.24 5.71
CA ASN A 331 -23.93 -1.88 6.36
C ASN A 331 -22.76 -0.92 6.65
N VAL A 332 -22.91 0.38 6.39
CA VAL A 332 -21.86 1.36 6.65
C VAL A 332 -22.18 2.10 7.95
N PRO A 333 -21.24 2.18 8.92
CA PRO A 333 -21.47 2.91 10.15
C PRO A 333 -21.69 4.40 9.87
N VAL A 334 -22.69 4.97 10.54
CA VAL A 334 -23.04 6.38 10.45
C VAL A 334 -22.67 7.07 11.76
N VAL A 335 -21.97 8.20 11.66
CA VAL A 335 -21.73 9.13 12.77
C VAL A 335 -22.48 10.42 12.46
N ARG A 336 -23.46 10.75 13.32
CA ARG A 336 -24.23 11.99 13.19
C ARG A 336 -23.53 13.12 13.91
N ILE A 337 -23.23 14.18 13.19
CA ILE A 337 -22.51 15.34 13.67
C ILE A 337 -23.48 16.51 13.80
N TRP A 338 -23.82 16.87 15.04
CA TRP A 338 -24.56 18.09 15.36
C TRP A 338 -23.58 19.25 15.47
N ASN A 339 -23.44 19.99 14.36
CA ASN A 339 -22.52 21.12 14.25
C ASN A 339 -23.16 22.43 14.76
N LYS A 340 -22.34 23.47 14.97
CA LYS A 340 -22.73 24.81 15.44
C LYS A 340 -23.25 24.85 16.88
N ILE A 341 -22.67 24.04 17.76
CA ILE A 341 -23.05 24.03 19.18
C ILE A 341 -22.77 25.35 19.90
N ASP A 342 -21.85 26.15 19.37
CA ASP A 342 -21.56 27.52 19.80
C ASP A 342 -22.78 28.44 19.69
N LEU A 343 -23.68 28.17 18.74
CA LEU A 343 -24.90 28.94 18.53
C LEU A 343 -26.12 28.36 19.28
N SER A 344 -26.17 27.04 19.44
CA SER A 344 -27.30 26.35 20.07
C SER A 344 -27.21 26.26 21.60
N GLY A 345 -26.02 26.47 22.16
CA GLY A 345 -25.77 26.34 23.59
C GLY A 345 -25.56 24.90 24.06
N HIS A 346 -25.59 23.92 23.15
CA HIS A 346 -25.16 22.55 23.44
C HIS A 346 -23.68 22.50 23.83
N LYS A 347 -23.29 21.51 24.64
CA LYS A 347 -21.89 21.28 25.00
C LYS A 347 -21.27 20.18 24.12
N PRO A 348 -19.95 20.21 23.88
CA PRO A 348 -19.26 19.11 23.22
C PRO A 348 -19.55 17.79 23.94
N SER A 349 -20.08 16.81 23.22
CA SER A 349 -20.48 15.53 23.80
C SER A 349 -20.58 14.44 22.75
N LYS A 350 -20.47 13.20 23.21
CA LYS A 350 -20.70 11.98 22.44
C LYS A 350 -21.84 11.22 23.11
N ASP A 351 -22.89 10.94 22.36
CA ASP A 351 -24.02 10.11 22.78
C ASP A 351 -24.14 8.90 21.84
N GLU A 352 -24.39 7.72 22.39
CA GLU A 352 -24.64 6.52 21.60
C GLU A 352 -26.13 6.20 21.64
N SER A 353 -26.78 6.19 20.48
CA SER A 353 -28.17 5.76 20.32
C SER A 353 -28.23 4.42 19.61
N ALA A 354 -29.41 3.80 19.58
CA ALA A 354 -29.61 2.53 18.90
C ALA A 354 -29.37 2.61 17.37
N ASP A 355 -29.42 3.81 16.79
CA ASP A 355 -29.34 4.04 15.36
C ASP A 355 -28.02 4.68 14.89
N ALA A 356 -27.30 5.43 15.73
CA ALA A 356 -25.95 5.91 15.42
C ALA A 356 -25.18 6.42 16.65
N VAL A 357 -23.90 6.72 16.43
CA VAL A 357 -23.15 7.61 17.32
C VAL A 357 -23.47 9.05 16.98
N HIS A 358 -23.83 9.85 17.98
CA HIS A 358 -24.09 11.28 17.87
C HIS A 358 -22.96 12.08 18.51
N LEU A 359 -22.42 13.04 17.76
CA LEU A 359 -21.36 13.94 18.21
C LEU A 359 -21.82 15.39 18.10
N TYR A 360 -21.76 16.11 19.22
CA TYR A 360 -22.04 17.53 19.30
C TYR A 360 -20.73 18.31 19.24
N LEU A 361 -20.54 19.15 18.22
CA LEU A 361 -19.29 19.90 18.01
C LEU A 361 -19.50 21.27 17.37
N SER A 362 -18.50 22.14 17.44
CA SER A 362 -18.43 23.36 16.64
C SER A 362 -17.21 23.28 15.75
N ALA A 363 -17.45 23.12 14.44
CA ALA A 363 -16.38 23.13 13.45
C ALA A 363 -15.67 24.49 13.37
N HIS A 364 -16.39 25.59 13.59
CA HIS A 364 -15.83 26.94 13.54
C HIS A 364 -14.92 27.21 14.74
N GLU A 365 -15.40 26.95 15.96
CA GLU A 365 -14.65 27.16 17.21
C GLU A 365 -13.70 25.99 17.55
N LYS A 366 -13.69 24.94 16.72
CA LYS A 366 -12.93 23.70 16.91
C LYS A 366 -13.23 22.97 18.23
N LEU A 367 -14.44 23.15 18.77
CA LEU A 367 -14.88 22.49 20.00
C LEU A 367 -15.42 21.10 19.70
N GLY A 368 -14.95 20.07 20.42
CA GLY A 368 -15.43 18.68 20.25
C GLY A 368 -14.85 17.94 19.04
N ILE A 369 -13.92 18.55 18.30
CA ILE A 369 -13.24 17.90 17.16
C ILE A 369 -12.47 16.65 17.62
N ASP A 370 -11.84 16.68 18.80
CA ASP A 370 -11.11 15.53 19.33
C ASP A 370 -12.02 14.31 19.59
N LEU A 371 -13.30 14.53 19.91
CA LEU A 371 -14.27 13.44 20.05
C LEU A 371 -14.54 12.76 18.71
N LEU A 372 -14.63 13.55 17.63
CA LEU A 372 -14.75 13.02 16.27
C LEU A 372 -13.48 12.26 15.85
N ARG A 373 -12.28 12.79 16.17
CA ARG A 373 -11.02 12.10 15.90
C ARG A 373 -10.98 10.74 16.60
N ALA A 374 -11.28 10.70 17.89
CA ALA A 374 -11.30 9.47 18.68
C ALA A 374 -12.31 8.46 18.13
N GLU A 375 -13.49 8.92 17.71
CA GLU A 375 -14.51 8.04 17.14
C GLU A 375 -14.11 7.47 15.77
N LEU A 376 -13.51 8.28 14.90
CA LEU A 376 -12.99 7.82 13.62
C LEU A 376 -11.88 6.77 13.79
N LEU A 377 -10.96 6.98 14.73
CA LEU A 377 -9.92 5.99 15.08
C LEU A 377 -10.53 4.70 15.64
N ARG A 378 -11.57 4.81 16.48
CA ARG A 378 -12.31 3.66 17.02
C ARG A 378 -12.98 2.85 15.91
N ILE A 379 -13.61 3.52 14.94
CA ILE A 379 -14.27 2.88 13.79
C ILE A 379 -13.24 2.20 12.88
N ALA A 380 -12.09 2.84 12.66
CA ALA A 380 -10.97 2.23 11.93
C ALA A 380 -10.39 0.99 12.65
N GLY A 381 -10.72 0.77 13.92
CA GLY A 381 -10.09 -0.28 14.73
C GLY A 381 -8.63 0.03 15.05
N TRP A 382 -8.26 1.31 15.02
CA TRP A 382 -6.90 1.75 15.33
C TRP A 382 -6.60 1.55 16.81
N GLN A 383 -5.46 0.91 17.07
CA GLN A 383 -4.91 0.75 18.39
C GLN A 383 -3.48 1.26 18.36
N GLN A 384 -3.17 2.23 19.22
CA GLN A 384 -1.81 2.74 19.32
C GLN A 384 -0.92 1.67 19.95
N THR A 385 -0.26 0.87 19.11
CA THR A 385 0.72 -0.11 19.53
C THR A 385 2.07 0.61 19.68
N GLY A 386 2.72 0.50 20.83
CA GLY A 386 4.08 1.02 21.05
C GLY A 386 5.18 0.25 20.30
N GLU A 387 4.80 -0.67 19.41
CA GLU A 387 5.67 -1.54 18.63
C GLU A 387 5.84 -1.02 17.20
N SER A 388 6.94 -1.43 16.55
CA SER A 388 7.20 -1.15 15.15
C SER A 388 6.17 -1.86 14.26
N LEU A 389 5.36 -1.08 13.55
CA LEU A 389 4.38 -1.57 12.58
C LEU A 389 5.05 -1.88 11.24
N TYR A 390 4.58 -2.94 10.60
CA TYR A 390 4.97 -3.27 9.22
C TYR A 390 3.83 -2.91 8.29
N LEU A 391 4.15 -2.24 7.18
CA LEU A 391 3.15 -2.01 6.15
C LEU A 391 2.78 -3.35 5.49
N ALA A 392 1.48 -3.64 5.48
CA ALA A 392 0.92 -4.86 4.92
C ALA A 392 -0.22 -4.53 3.96
N ARG A 393 -0.53 -5.49 3.09
CA ARG A 393 -1.61 -5.45 2.10
C ARG A 393 -2.67 -6.47 2.43
N GLU A 394 -3.86 -6.31 1.88
CA GLU A 394 -4.96 -7.28 2.01
C GLU A 394 -4.50 -8.71 1.70
N ARG A 395 -3.68 -8.93 0.66
CA ARG A 395 -3.17 -10.29 0.34
C ARG A 395 -2.36 -10.90 1.48
N HIS A 396 -1.60 -10.09 2.23
CA HIS A 396 -0.81 -10.58 3.36
C HIS A 396 -1.75 -10.98 4.51
N LEU A 397 -2.79 -10.18 4.77
CA LEU A 397 -3.79 -10.49 5.79
C LEU A 397 -4.58 -11.75 5.45
N ILE A 398 -4.93 -11.95 4.17
CA ILE A 398 -5.58 -13.18 3.69
C ILE A 398 -4.67 -14.38 3.91
N ALA A 399 -3.39 -14.30 3.53
CA ALA A 399 -2.42 -15.37 3.72
C ALA A 399 -2.20 -15.72 5.21
N LEU A 400 -2.05 -14.71 6.07
CA LEU A 400 -1.93 -14.90 7.52
C LEU A 400 -3.19 -15.52 8.14
N ARG A 401 -4.39 -15.13 7.66
CA ARG A 401 -5.66 -15.70 8.13
C ARG A 401 -5.81 -17.16 7.71
N ALA A 402 -5.49 -17.49 6.46
CA ALA A 402 -5.51 -18.86 5.96
C ALA A 402 -4.50 -19.73 6.73
N ALA A 403 -3.27 -19.24 6.92
CA ALA A 403 -2.27 -19.94 7.73
C ALA A 403 -2.76 -20.19 9.17
N ARG A 404 -3.42 -19.20 9.78
CA ARG A 404 -4.04 -19.38 11.11
C ARG A 404 -5.09 -20.48 11.14
N GLU A 405 -5.99 -20.51 10.14
CA GLU A 405 -7.04 -21.52 10.05
C GLU A 405 -6.43 -22.93 10.01
N HIS A 406 -5.39 -23.13 9.20
CA HIS A 406 -4.65 -24.39 9.13
C HIS A 406 -3.91 -24.72 10.43
N LEU A 407 -3.23 -23.76 11.08
CA LEU A 407 -2.59 -24.00 12.37
C LEU A 407 -3.59 -24.36 13.48
N GLU A 408 -4.80 -23.84 13.42
CA GLU A 408 -5.86 -24.15 14.37
C GLU A 408 -6.45 -25.55 14.13
N LEU A 409 -6.61 -25.96 12.86
CA LEU A 409 -6.95 -27.34 12.51
C LEU A 409 -5.84 -28.32 12.94
N ALA A 410 -4.58 -27.96 12.70
CA ALA A 410 -3.41 -28.69 13.17
C ALA A 410 -3.45 -28.87 14.71
N ARG A 411 -3.85 -27.83 15.44
CA ARG A 411 -4.02 -27.88 16.90
C ARG A 411 -5.11 -28.86 17.32
N GLN A 412 -6.21 -28.93 16.60
CA GLN A 412 -7.28 -29.89 16.85
C GLN A 412 -6.82 -31.33 16.59
N HIS A 413 -6.11 -31.57 15.49
CA HIS A 413 -5.55 -32.89 15.18
C HIS A 413 -4.51 -33.33 16.20
N ALA A 414 -3.65 -32.42 16.66
CA ALA A 414 -2.66 -32.70 17.71
C ALA A 414 -3.26 -33.06 19.08
N MET A 415 -4.57 -32.81 19.29
CA MET A 415 -5.33 -33.20 20.49
C MET A 415 -6.05 -34.54 20.35
N GLN A 416 -6.15 -35.10 19.14
CA GLN A 416 -6.76 -36.40 18.86
C GLN A 416 -5.71 -37.53 18.98
N ASP A 417 -6.16 -38.79 19.07
CA ASP A 417 -5.29 -39.97 19.10
C ASP A 417 -4.45 -40.11 17.80
N ASP A 418 -3.39 -40.93 17.83
CA ASP A 418 -2.31 -41.07 16.82
C ASP A 418 -2.75 -41.19 15.34
N GLN A 419 -4.00 -41.57 15.07
CA GLN A 419 -4.56 -41.64 13.70
C GLN A 419 -4.66 -40.28 12.99
N SER A 420 -4.40 -39.16 13.67
CA SER A 420 -4.48 -37.81 13.11
C SER A 420 -3.13 -37.21 12.71
N LEU A 421 -2.00 -37.91 12.90
CA LEU A 421 -0.66 -37.34 12.65
C LEU A 421 -0.42 -36.96 11.18
N ASP A 422 -0.96 -37.75 10.24
CA ASP A 422 -0.92 -37.41 8.81
C ASP A 422 -1.65 -36.09 8.51
N LEU A 423 -2.84 -35.91 9.10
CA LEU A 423 -3.62 -34.68 8.97
C LEU A 423 -2.90 -33.52 9.65
N PHE A 424 -2.27 -33.75 10.81
CA PHE A 424 -1.47 -32.73 11.48
C PHE A 424 -0.31 -32.25 10.59
N ALA A 425 0.45 -33.17 10.00
CA ALA A 425 1.54 -32.83 9.09
C ALA A 425 1.05 -32.07 7.84
N GLU A 426 -0.08 -32.48 7.27
CA GLU A 426 -0.67 -31.82 6.09
C GLU A 426 -1.16 -30.39 6.42
N GLU A 427 -1.83 -30.18 7.54
CA GLU A 427 -2.26 -28.83 7.97
C GLU A 427 -1.04 -27.90 8.20
N LEU A 428 0.06 -28.41 8.76
CA LEU A 428 1.32 -27.64 8.87
C LEU A 428 1.90 -27.28 7.49
N ARG A 429 1.83 -28.20 6.52
CA ARG A 429 2.28 -27.96 5.14
C ARG A 429 1.46 -26.85 4.48
N LEU A 430 0.14 -26.88 4.64
CA LEU A 430 -0.76 -25.85 4.09
C LEU A 430 -0.53 -24.48 4.75
N ALA A 431 -0.35 -24.45 6.08
CA ALA A 431 0.03 -23.22 6.78
C ALA A 431 1.36 -22.64 6.26
N GLN A 432 2.37 -23.49 6.06
CA GLN A 432 3.65 -23.12 5.48
C GLN A 432 3.48 -22.50 4.07
N ASP A 433 2.73 -23.16 3.18
CA ASP A 433 2.50 -22.68 1.80
C ASP A 433 1.88 -21.26 1.80
N HIS A 434 0.88 -21.03 2.67
CA HIS A 434 0.27 -19.71 2.82
C HIS A 434 1.26 -18.66 3.33
N LEU A 435 2.06 -18.97 4.36
CA LEU A 435 3.06 -18.04 4.87
C LEU A 435 4.14 -17.71 3.83
N SER A 436 4.68 -18.73 3.14
CA SER A 436 5.71 -18.55 2.11
C SER A 436 5.21 -17.79 0.87
N SER A 437 3.90 -17.78 0.62
CA SER A 437 3.30 -16.96 -0.45
C SER A 437 3.47 -15.45 -0.22
N ILE A 438 3.67 -15.01 1.04
CA ILE A 438 3.85 -13.59 1.39
C ILE A 438 5.16 -13.08 0.81
N THR A 439 6.27 -13.81 1.00
CA THR A 439 7.61 -13.43 0.50
C THR A 439 7.85 -13.88 -0.94
N GLY A 440 6.94 -14.67 -1.52
CA GLY A 440 7.00 -15.07 -2.92
C GLY A 440 7.84 -16.31 -3.19
N GLN A 441 8.19 -17.09 -2.15
CA GLN A 441 9.00 -18.30 -2.28
C GLN A 441 8.27 -19.46 -3.00
N PHE A 442 6.96 -19.37 -3.23
CA PHE A 442 6.18 -20.47 -3.83
C PHE A 442 5.09 -20.06 -4.84
N THR A 443 4.96 -18.80 -5.27
CA THR A 443 3.74 -18.38 -5.99
C THR A 443 3.77 -18.50 -7.52
N PRO A 444 2.63 -18.91 -8.14
CA PRO A 444 2.42 -19.00 -9.59
C PRO A 444 2.58 -17.67 -10.34
N ASP A 445 3.08 -17.76 -11.58
CA ASP A 445 3.38 -16.65 -12.51
C ASP A 445 2.29 -15.55 -12.61
N ASP A 446 1.01 -15.87 -12.39
CA ASP A 446 -0.12 -14.96 -12.59
C ASP A 446 -0.21 -13.81 -11.56
N LEU A 447 0.30 -14.01 -10.34
CA LEU A 447 0.22 -12.99 -9.28
C LEU A 447 1.19 -11.83 -9.52
N LEU A 448 2.34 -12.12 -10.15
CA LEU A 448 3.41 -11.15 -10.41
C LEU A 448 2.95 -10.06 -11.39
N GLY A 449 2.22 -10.45 -12.44
CA GLY A 449 1.72 -9.52 -13.45
C GLY A 449 0.82 -8.44 -12.85
N VAL A 450 -0.11 -8.83 -11.97
CA VAL A 450 -1.04 -7.90 -11.32
C VAL A 450 -0.31 -6.95 -10.38
N ILE A 451 0.64 -7.45 -9.57
CA ILE A 451 1.36 -6.63 -8.59
C ILE A 451 2.19 -5.56 -9.30
N PHE A 452 3.06 -5.94 -10.24
CA PHE A 452 3.98 -5.00 -10.88
C PHE A 452 3.28 -4.05 -11.86
N SER A 453 2.12 -4.43 -12.42
CA SER A 453 1.32 -3.53 -13.28
C SER A 453 0.85 -2.25 -12.56
N ARG A 454 0.76 -2.27 -11.23
CA ARG A 454 0.33 -1.12 -10.41
C ARG A 454 1.48 -0.17 -10.05
N PHE A 455 2.72 -0.50 -10.41
CA PHE A 455 3.90 0.35 -10.15
C PHE A 455 4.06 1.38 -11.26
N CYS A 456 4.81 2.46 -10.98
CA CYS A 456 5.16 3.42 -12.02
C CYS A 456 6.16 2.83 -13.04
N ILE A 457 6.16 3.36 -14.26
CA ILE A 457 7.20 3.10 -15.26
C ILE A 457 8.52 3.74 -14.78
N GLY A 458 9.64 3.02 -14.91
CA GLY A 458 10.97 3.46 -14.43
C GLY A 458 11.36 2.98 -13.04
N LYS A 459 10.47 2.23 -12.39
CA LYS A 459 10.70 1.58 -11.08
C LYS A 459 10.86 0.08 -11.21
#